data_AF-A0A1G2BMK0-F1
#
_entry.id   AF-A0A1G2BMK0-F1
#
_cell.length_a   1.000
_cell.length_b   1.000
_cell.length_c   1.000
_cell.angle_alpha   90.00
_cell.angle_beta   90.00
_cell.angle_gamma   90.00
#
_symmetry.space_group_name_H-M   'P 1'
#
loop_
_entity.id
_entity.type
_entity.pdbx_description
1 polymer ?
#
loop_
_entity_poly.entity_id
_entity_poly.type
_entity_poly.pdbx_seq_one_letter_code
_entity_poly.pdbx_strand_id
1 'polypeptide(L)'
;MRTPLVLKIQTAVLVAGTAFAWYTVVVDFVRFYGFEGTVFKVQDCIVPNPVTTPCFYGAWAFLIALIWTLRLLKRRVYSASGIRNLMLFLAAGTIFAFGNFGYGYMKFLANSGKPTVGCSGLLMTNPFFTPCFIGAMLFLASLIVSIVAWLSARNTVLPEQLSVR
;
A
#
# COMPACT_ATOMS: atom_id res chain seq x y z
N MET A 1 -7.23 23.59 -14.24
CA MET A 1 -5.75 23.62 -14.03
C MET A 1 -5.18 22.65 -12.97
N ARG A 2 -5.96 21.82 -12.22
CA ARG A 2 -5.43 21.13 -11.01
C ARG A 2 -5.04 19.64 -11.15
N THR A 3 -5.58 18.90 -12.13
CA THR A 3 -5.37 17.45 -12.28
C THR A 3 -3.92 16.97 -12.45
N PRO A 4 -3.04 17.63 -13.26
CA PRO A 4 -1.68 17.13 -13.45
C PRO A 4 -0.81 17.30 -12.18
N LEU A 5 -1.06 18.34 -11.38
CA LEU A 5 -0.35 18.54 -10.11
C LEU A 5 -0.72 17.44 -9.11
N VAL A 6 -2.02 17.13 -8.97
CA VAL A 6 -2.47 16.09 -8.03
C VAL A 6 -1.95 14.70 -8.44
N LEU A 7 -1.90 14.38 -9.74
CA LEU A 7 -1.31 13.12 -10.22
C LEU A 7 0.21 13.05 -9.98
N LYS A 8 0.93 14.17 -10.04
CA LYS A 8 2.35 14.23 -9.64
C LYS A 8 2.53 13.97 -8.15
N ILE A 9 1.68 14.56 -7.30
CA ILE A 9 1.66 14.30 -5.85
C ILE A 9 1.33 12.82 -5.59
N GLN A 10 0.32 12.27 -6.25
CA GLN A 10 -0.03 10.84 -6.16
C GLN A 10 1.18 9.96 -6.48
N THR A 11 1.91 10.29 -7.55
CA THR A 11 3.10 9.57 -7.96
C THR A 11 4.19 9.65 -6.90
N ALA A 12 4.44 10.84 -6.34
CA ALA A 12 5.44 11.01 -5.28
C ALA A 12 5.11 10.17 -4.02
N VAL A 13 3.85 10.18 -3.58
CA VAL A 13 3.39 9.38 -2.44
C VAL A 13 3.53 7.88 -2.74
N LEU A 14 3.15 7.44 -3.94
CA LEU A 14 3.28 6.03 -4.34
C LEU A 14 4.74 5.59 -4.49
N VAL A 15 5.65 6.47 -4.95
CA VAL A 15 7.10 6.19 -4.99
C VAL A 15 7.63 6.00 -3.57
N ALA A 16 7.29 6.91 -2.64
CA ALA A 16 7.68 6.79 -1.24
C ALA A 16 7.14 5.50 -0.60
N GLY A 17 5.86 5.18 -0.85
CA GLY A 17 5.23 3.95 -0.35
C GLY A 17 5.86 2.68 -0.94
N THR A 18 6.15 2.68 -2.24
CA THR A 18 6.83 1.57 -2.92
C THR A 18 8.23 1.37 -2.34
N ALA A 19 9.02 2.44 -2.20
CA ALA A 19 10.37 2.36 -1.65
C ALA A 19 10.38 1.82 -0.21
N PHE A 20 9.48 2.32 0.65
CA PHE A 20 9.35 1.83 2.02
C PHE A 20 8.92 0.35 2.10
N ALA A 21 7.92 -0.04 1.30
CA ALA A 21 7.42 -1.41 1.31
C ALA A 21 8.48 -2.40 0.82
N TRP A 22 9.19 -2.08 -0.27
CA TRP A 22 10.26 -2.93 -0.80
C TRP A 22 11.48 -2.97 0.11
N TYR A 23 11.84 -1.86 0.77
CA TYR A 23 12.88 -1.86 1.81
C TYR A 23 12.53 -2.85 2.94
N THR A 24 11.29 -2.80 3.43
CA THR A 24 10.81 -3.73 4.46
C THR A 24 10.90 -5.18 4.00
N VAL A 25 10.43 -5.47 2.79
CA VAL A 25 10.50 -6.82 2.20
C VAL A 25 11.94 -7.30 2.13
N VAL A 26 12.88 -6.47 1.65
CA VAL A 26 14.31 -6.84 1.58
C VAL A 26 14.88 -7.13 2.96
N VAL A 27 14.57 -6.31 3.97
CA VAL A 27 15.02 -6.54 5.35
C VAL A 27 14.46 -7.86 5.90
N ASP A 28 13.19 -8.18 5.61
CA ASP A 28 12.56 -9.43 6.03
C ASP A 28 13.20 -10.65 5.31
N PHE A 29 13.55 -10.53 4.02
CA PHE A 29 14.29 -11.56 3.28
C PHE A 29 15.72 -11.78 3.82
N VAL A 30 16.46 -10.70 4.10
CA VAL A 30 17.81 -10.79 4.67
C VAL A 30 17.78 -11.51 6.02
N ARG A 31 16.78 -11.21 6.85
CA ARG A 31 16.59 -11.90 8.14
C ARG A 31 16.26 -13.37 7.96
N PHE A 32 15.28 -13.68 7.10
CA PHE A 32 14.90 -15.07 6.83
C PHE A 32 16.09 -15.89 6.34
N TYR A 33 16.88 -15.34 5.42
CA TYR A 33 18.11 -15.97 4.94
C TYR A 33 19.14 -16.18 6.07
N GLY A 34 19.25 -15.24 7.02
CA GLY A 34 20.13 -15.35 8.18
C GLY A 34 19.75 -16.48 9.16
N PHE A 35 18.47 -16.85 9.25
CA PHE A 35 18.01 -17.93 10.15
C PHE A 35 17.94 -19.30 9.46
N GLU A 36 17.43 -19.37 8.23
CA GLU A 36 17.13 -20.64 7.54
C GLU A 36 18.15 -21.01 6.45
N GLY A 37 19.07 -20.09 6.08
CA GLY A 37 20.14 -20.32 5.10
C GLY A 37 19.68 -20.57 3.66
N THR A 38 18.36 -20.54 3.40
CA THR A 38 17.76 -20.81 2.09
C THR A 38 16.54 -19.91 1.87
N VAL A 39 16.24 -19.55 0.62
CA VAL A 39 15.10 -18.67 0.27
C VAL A 39 13.84 -19.47 -0.10
N PHE A 40 14.00 -20.73 -0.50
CA PHE A 40 12.94 -21.58 -1.06
C PHE A 40 12.22 -22.47 -0.03
N LYS A 41 12.59 -22.39 1.25
CA LYS A 41 11.91 -23.15 2.30
C LYS A 41 10.60 -22.45 2.68
N VAL A 42 9.47 -23.12 2.46
CA VAL A 42 8.12 -22.56 2.68
C VAL A 42 7.38 -23.24 3.85
N GLN A 43 7.84 -24.43 4.28
CA GLN A 43 7.24 -25.23 5.36
C GLN A 43 8.25 -25.48 6.49
N ASP A 44 7.77 -25.70 7.72
CA ASP A 44 8.57 -25.98 8.93
C ASP A 44 9.68 -24.95 9.21
N CYS A 45 9.33 -23.67 9.21
CA CYS A 45 10.25 -22.56 9.49
C CYS A 45 9.95 -21.94 10.87
N ILE A 46 11.00 -21.58 11.61
CA ILE A 46 10.89 -20.85 12.89
C ILE A 46 10.39 -19.42 12.64
N VAL A 47 10.78 -18.84 11.50
CA VAL A 47 10.36 -17.53 11.02
C VAL A 47 9.52 -17.72 9.75
N PRO A 48 8.34 -17.11 9.63
CA PRO A 48 7.51 -17.25 8.43
C PRO A 48 8.22 -16.73 7.19
N ASN A 49 8.11 -17.45 6.06
CA ASN A 49 8.72 -17.03 4.81
C ASN A 49 8.12 -15.67 4.35
N PRO A 50 8.94 -14.65 4.04
CA PRO A 50 8.48 -13.33 3.61
C PRO A 50 7.45 -13.36 2.47
N VAL A 51 7.50 -14.33 1.55
CA VAL A 51 6.55 -14.44 0.43
C VAL A 51 5.12 -14.74 0.87
N THR A 52 4.91 -15.34 2.04
CA THR A 52 3.57 -15.62 2.58
C THR A 52 3.07 -14.50 3.50
N THR A 53 3.89 -13.49 3.77
CA THR A 53 3.52 -12.37 4.64
C THR A 53 2.63 -11.35 3.92
N PRO A 54 1.69 -10.70 4.63
CA PRO A 54 0.84 -9.67 4.03
C PRO A 54 1.65 -8.45 3.55
N CYS A 55 2.83 -8.20 4.12
CA CYS A 55 3.74 -7.13 3.72
C CYS A 55 4.24 -7.29 2.27
N PHE A 56 4.53 -8.52 1.85
CA PHE A 56 4.96 -8.81 0.48
C PHE A 56 3.87 -8.47 -0.54
N TYR A 57 2.63 -8.88 -0.28
CA TYR A 57 1.50 -8.54 -1.15
C TYR A 57 1.19 -7.03 -1.16
N GLY A 58 1.39 -6.36 -0.01
CA GLY A 58 1.30 -4.90 0.08
C GLY A 58 2.34 -4.17 -0.79
N ALA A 59 3.59 -4.66 -0.84
CA ALA A 59 4.64 -4.09 -1.68
C ALA A 59 4.32 -4.20 -3.18
N TRP A 60 3.78 -5.34 -3.61
CA TRP A 60 3.29 -5.52 -4.97
C TRP A 60 2.11 -4.60 -5.29
N ALA A 61 1.17 -4.44 -4.36
CA ALA A 61 0.05 -3.53 -4.55
C ALA A 61 0.52 -2.06 -4.74
N PHE A 62 1.48 -1.58 -3.96
CA PHE A 62 2.08 -0.26 -4.18
C PHE A 62 2.74 -0.12 -5.56
N LEU A 63 3.51 -1.14 -5.98
CA LEU A 63 4.18 -1.13 -7.27
C LEU A 63 3.17 -1.10 -8.43
N ILE A 64 2.11 -1.90 -8.36
CA ILE A 64 1.02 -1.92 -9.35
C ILE A 64 0.35 -0.55 -9.42
N ALA A 65 0.02 0.05 -8.27
CA ALA A 65 -0.58 1.39 -8.20
C ALA A 65 0.34 2.47 -8.80
N LEU A 66 1.65 2.39 -8.54
CA LEU A 66 2.64 3.29 -9.11
C LEU A 66 2.69 3.19 -10.63
N ILE A 67 2.81 1.97 -11.17
CA ILE A 67 2.80 1.72 -12.62
C ILE A 67 1.52 2.26 -13.25
N TRP A 68 0.38 2.05 -12.60
CA TRP A 68 -0.91 2.55 -13.07
C TRP A 68 -0.97 4.08 -13.12
N THR A 69 -0.46 4.75 -12.08
CA THR A 69 -0.41 6.21 -12.01
C THR A 69 0.52 6.78 -13.08
N LEU A 70 1.69 6.16 -13.31
CA LEU A 70 2.60 6.55 -14.39
C LEU A 70 1.96 6.39 -15.78
N ARG A 71 1.18 5.31 -15.99
CA ARG A 71 0.40 5.13 -17.23
C ARG A 71 -0.65 6.22 -17.41
N LEU A 72 -1.28 6.70 -16.34
CA LEU A 72 -2.22 7.82 -16.39
C LEU A 72 -1.53 9.15 -16.72
N LEU A 73 -0.34 9.40 -16.16
CA LEU A 73 0.46 10.59 -16.46
C LEU A 73 0.96 10.65 -17.92
N LYS A 74 1.19 9.50 -18.56
CA LYS A 74 1.62 9.45 -19.97
C LYS A 74 0.51 9.77 -20.97
N ARG A 75 -0.77 9.75 -20.56
CA ARG A 75 -1.90 10.00 -21.47
C ARG A 75 -2.13 11.51 -21.64
N ARG A 76 -2.36 11.95 -22.89
CA ARG A 76 -2.74 13.35 -23.18
C ARG A 76 -4.14 13.69 -22.68
N VAL A 77 -5.05 12.73 -22.67
CA VAL A 77 -6.42 12.86 -22.14
C VAL A 77 -6.55 11.95 -20.93
N TYR A 78 -6.85 12.54 -19.78
CA TYR A 78 -7.03 11.80 -18.53
C TYR A 78 -8.36 11.06 -18.55
N SER A 79 -8.30 9.75 -18.35
CA SER A 79 -9.49 8.93 -18.24
C SER A 79 -10.04 8.97 -16.81
N ALA A 80 -11.26 9.50 -16.65
CA ALA A 80 -11.94 9.52 -15.34
C ALA A 80 -12.17 8.10 -14.79
N SER A 81 -12.42 7.12 -15.66
CA SER A 81 -12.54 5.71 -15.26
C SER A 81 -11.19 5.14 -14.80
N GLY A 82 -10.08 5.54 -15.43
CA GLY A 82 -8.73 5.15 -15.00
C GLY A 82 -8.38 5.64 -13.59
N ILE A 83 -8.73 6.90 -13.26
CA ILE A 83 -8.53 7.47 -11.92
C ILE A 83 -9.46 6.78 -10.90
N ARG A 84 -10.71 6.51 -11.28
CA ARG A 84 -11.67 5.77 -10.43
C ARG A 84 -11.17 4.36 -10.11
N ASN A 85 -10.65 3.63 -11.08
CA ASN A 85 -10.13 2.27 -10.88
C ASN A 85 -8.91 2.27 -9.96
N LEU A 86 -8.00 3.23 -10.13
CA LEU A 86 -6.87 3.43 -9.22
C LEU A 86 -7.34 3.71 -7.79
N MET A 87 -8.34 4.58 -7.62
CA MET A 87 -8.92 4.88 -6.31
C MET A 87 -9.54 3.64 -5.66
N LEU A 88 -10.31 2.84 -6.40
CA LEU A 88 -10.90 1.60 -5.90
C LEU A 88 -9.84 0.58 -5.52
N PHE A 89 -8.78 0.46 -6.32
CA PHE A 89 -7.65 -0.40 -6.02
C PHE A 89 -6.94 0.01 -4.72
N LEU A 90 -6.67 1.31 -4.54
CA LEU A 90 -6.09 1.85 -3.32
C LEU A 90 -7.01 1.71 -2.11
N ALA A 91 -8.34 1.80 -2.30
CA ALA A 91 -9.31 1.55 -1.24
C ALA A 91 -9.27 0.08 -0.78
N ALA A 92 -9.24 -0.87 -1.72
CA ALA A 92 -9.08 -2.28 -1.40
C ALA A 92 -7.75 -2.56 -0.69
N GLY A 93 -6.65 -1.96 -1.16
CA GLY A 93 -5.34 -2.05 -0.49
C GLY A 93 -5.33 -1.47 0.92
N THR A 94 -6.05 -0.36 1.14
CA THR A 94 -6.19 0.25 2.48
C THR A 94 -6.96 -0.66 3.43
N ILE A 95 -8.10 -1.24 2.99
CA ILE A 95 -8.87 -2.20 3.78
C ILE A 95 -8.03 -3.42 4.12
N PHE A 96 -7.29 -3.96 3.14
CA PHE A 96 -6.39 -5.08 3.35
C PHE A 96 -5.29 -4.75 4.38
N ALA A 97 -4.63 -3.60 4.25
CA ALA A 97 -3.56 -3.19 5.15
C ALA A 97 -4.06 -2.97 6.60
N PHE A 98 -5.18 -2.26 6.77
CA PHE A 98 -5.80 -2.06 8.08
C PHE A 98 -6.37 -3.34 8.67
N GLY A 99 -6.89 -4.26 7.85
CA GLY A 99 -7.36 -5.58 8.30
C GLY A 99 -6.22 -6.41 8.89
N ASN A 100 -5.08 -6.48 8.21
CA ASN A 100 -3.90 -7.20 8.70
C ASN A 100 -3.28 -6.54 9.94
N PHE A 101 -3.17 -5.20 9.94
CA PHE A 101 -2.74 -4.45 11.12
C PHE A 101 -3.68 -4.69 12.32
N GLY A 102 -4.99 -4.61 12.10
CA GLY A 102 -6.01 -4.83 13.11
C GLY A 102 -5.95 -6.25 13.69
N TYR A 103 -5.74 -7.26 12.85
CA TYR A 103 -5.53 -8.64 13.31
C TYR A 103 -4.31 -8.76 14.22
N GLY A 104 -3.16 -8.18 13.81
CA GLY A 104 -1.96 -8.14 14.64
C GLY A 104 -2.15 -7.39 15.96
N TYR A 105 -2.87 -6.27 15.93
CA TYR A 105 -3.21 -5.48 17.11
C TYR A 105 -4.11 -6.24 18.09
N MET A 106 -5.15 -6.92 17.60
CA MET A 106 -6.01 -7.76 18.43
C MET A 106 -5.24 -8.91 19.07
N LYS A 107 -4.31 -9.54 18.35
CA LYS A 107 -3.43 -10.59 18.90
C LYS A 107 -2.51 -10.04 19.99
N PHE A 108 -2.02 -8.81 19.85
CA PHE A 108 -1.21 -8.14 20.87
C PHE A 108 -2.02 -7.84 22.14
N LEU A 109 -3.25 -7.33 22.01
CA LEU A 109 -4.15 -7.10 23.13
C LEU A 109 -4.54 -8.41 23.83
N ALA A 110 -4.85 -9.45 23.07
CA ALA A 110 -5.21 -10.77 23.61
C ALA A 110 -4.06 -11.42 24.41
N ASN A 111 -2.81 -11.09 24.09
CA ASN A 111 -1.63 -11.56 24.84
C ASN A 111 -1.22 -10.62 25.98
N SER A 112 -2.13 -9.76 26.46
CA SER A 112 -1.90 -8.81 27.55
C SER A 112 -0.71 -7.87 27.32
N GLY A 113 -0.43 -7.51 26.05
CA GLY A 113 0.70 -6.65 25.70
C GLY A 113 2.08 -7.31 25.77
N LYS A 114 2.15 -8.64 25.91
CA LYS A 114 3.41 -9.39 25.76
C LYS A 114 3.86 -9.35 24.29
N PRO A 115 5.17 -9.43 24.02
CA PRO A 115 5.68 -9.36 22.65
C PRO A 115 5.17 -10.55 21.84
N THR A 116 4.42 -10.25 20.78
CA THR A 116 3.85 -11.23 19.86
C THR A 116 4.53 -11.17 18.51
N VAL A 117 4.60 -12.30 17.81
CA VAL A 117 5.09 -12.35 16.42
C VAL A 117 4.12 -11.59 15.53
N GLY A 118 4.60 -10.47 14.98
CA GLY A 118 3.88 -9.60 14.05
C GLY A 118 3.90 -10.10 12.62
N CYS A 119 3.29 -9.33 11.72
CA CYS A 119 3.14 -9.66 10.30
C CYS A 119 4.46 -9.80 9.51
N SER A 120 5.56 -9.24 10.01
CA SER A 120 6.93 -9.39 9.47
C SER A 120 7.76 -10.44 10.21
N GLY A 121 7.14 -11.30 11.05
CA GLY A 121 7.87 -12.29 11.85
C GLY A 121 8.67 -11.71 13.01
N LEU A 122 8.58 -10.39 13.28
CA LEU A 122 9.24 -9.72 14.39
C LEU A 122 8.41 -9.71 15.66
N LEU A 123 9.08 -9.71 16.81
CA LEU A 123 8.47 -9.42 18.10
C LEU A 123 7.96 -7.97 18.14
N MET A 124 6.66 -7.80 18.23
CA MET A 124 6.02 -6.49 18.36
C MET A 124 6.11 -6.02 19.82
N THR A 125 6.95 -5.02 20.09
CA THR A 125 6.98 -4.29 21.38
C THR A 125 6.01 -3.10 21.39
N ASN A 126 5.77 -2.48 20.23
CA ASN A 126 4.79 -1.42 20.06
C ASN A 126 4.08 -1.56 18.69
N PRO A 127 2.73 -1.69 18.65
CA PRO A 127 1.98 -1.85 17.40
C PRO A 127 2.13 -0.70 16.40
N PHE A 128 2.32 0.54 16.88
CA PHE A 128 2.35 1.73 16.02
C PHE A 128 3.67 1.93 15.27
N PHE A 129 4.76 1.30 15.72
CA PHE A 129 6.06 1.35 15.04
C PHE A 129 6.28 0.16 14.08
N THR A 130 5.22 -0.60 13.80
CA THR A 130 5.33 -1.74 12.91
C THR A 130 5.29 -1.33 11.44
N PRO A 131 6.00 -2.07 10.57
CA PRO A 131 5.93 -1.83 9.12
C PRO A 131 4.50 -1.94 8.57
N CYS A 132 3.64 -2.77 9.17
CA CYS A 132 2.23 -2.85 8.78
C CYS A 132 1.45 -1.57 9.06
N PHE A 133 1.66 -0.94 10.21
CA PHE A 133 1.00 0.33 10.52
C PHE A 133 1.46 1.43 9.56
N ILE A 134 2.78 1.55 9.36
CA ILE A 134 3.34 2.56 8.45
C ILE A 134 2.84 2.33 7.02
N GLY A 135 2.82 1.07 6.55
CA GLY A 135 2.27 0.69 5.25
C GLY A 135 0.78 1.04 5.12
N ALA A 136 -0.03 0.76 6.14
CA ALA A 136 -1.45 1.11 6.17
C ALA A 136 -1.68 2.62 6.08
N MET A 137 -0.87 3.41 6.79
CA MET A 137 -0.92 4.88 6.74
C MET A 137 -0.53 5.42 5.36
N LEU A 138 0.47 4.82 4.70
CA LEU A 138 0.87 5.18 3.34
C LEU A 138 -0.20 4.83 2.30
N PHE A 139 -0.90 3.70 2.47
CA PHE A 139 -2.05 3.33 1.62
C PHE A 139 -3.19 4.33 1.80
N LEU A 140 -3.50 4.70 3.05
CA LEU A 140 -4.51 5.70 3.35
C LEU A 140 -4.17 7.07 2.76
N ALA A 141 -2.92 7.53 2.91
CA ALA A 141 -2.45 8.78 2.31
C ALA A 141 -2.59 8.74 0.78
N SER A 142 -2.20 7.63 0.15
CA SER A 142 -2.34 7.42 -1.30
C SER A 142 -3.81 7.43 -1.74
N LEU A 143 -4.71 6.85 -0.92
CA LEU A 143 -6.15 6.86 -1.19
C LEU A 143 -6.73 8.28 -1.10
N ILE A 144 -6.37 9.05 -0.07
CA ILE A 144 -6.83 10.43 0.11
C ILE A 144 -6.44 11.27 -1.11
N VAL A 145 -5.17 11.21 -1.53
CA VAL A 145 -4.70 11.95 -2.72
C VAL A 145 -5.44 11.48 -3.98
N SER A 146 -5.73 10.18 -4.10
CA SER A 146 -6.49 9.63 -5.22
C SER A 146 -7.95 10.09 -5.23
N ILE A 147 -8.59 10.25 -4.06
CA ILE A 147 -9.94 10.82 -3.95
C ILE A 147 -9.93 12.27 -4.40
N VAL A 148 -8.96 13.06 -3.96
CA VAL A 148 -8.79 14.46 -4.41
C VAL A 148 -8.56 14.53 -5.92
N ALA A 149 -7.78 13.61 -6.48
CA ALA A 149 -7.56 13.50 -7.93
C ALA A 149 -8.87 13.20 -8.68
N TRP A 150 -9.68 12.27 -8.16
CA TRP A 150 -10.96 11.90 -8.74
C TRP A 150 -11.98 13.04 -8.69
N LEU A 151 -12.11 13.73 -7.55
CA LEU A 151 -12.99 14.89 -7.41
C LEU A 151 -12.56 16.03 -8.36
N SER A 152 -11.26 16.28 -8.49
CA SER A 152 -10.72 17.28 -9.41
C SER A 152 -10.98 16.94 -10.88
N ALA A 153 -10.91 15.66 -11.24
CA ALA A 153 -11.22 15.18 -12.58
C ALA A 153 -12.73 15.23 -12.88
N ARG A 154 -13.60 14.91 -11.91
CA ARG A 154 -15.06 15.00 -12.08
C ARG A 154 -15.53 16.43 -12.35
N ASN A 155 -14.98 17.40 -11.63
CA ASN A 155 -15.35 18.81 -11.77
C ASN A 155 -14.89 19.43 -13.10
N THR A 156 -13.95 18.80 -13.81
CA THR A 156 -13.47 19.27 -15.12
C THR A 156 -14.20 18.63 -16.30
N VAL A 157 -14.85 17.48 -16.11
CA VAL A 157 -15.61 16.76 -17.16
C VAL A 157 -17.09 17.16 -17.20
N LEU A 158 -17.66 17.63 -16.07
CA LEU A 158 -19.05 18.10 -16.00
C LEU A 158 -19.41 19.35 -16.85
N PRO A 159 -18.55 20.37 -17.07
CA PRO A 159 -18.97 21.55 -17.83
C PRO A 159 -19.15 21.28 -19.33
N GLU A 160 -18.48 20.27 -19.90
CA GLU A 160 -18.52 20.01 -21.35
C GLU A 160 -19.77 19.23 -21.80
N GLN A 161 -20.43 18.56 -20.87
CA GLN A 161 -21.70 17.85 -21.13
C GLN A 161 -22.94 18.74 -20.94
N LEU A 162 -22.79 19.94 -20.36
CA LEU A 162 -23.88 20.89 -20.12
C LEU A 162 -23.93 22.05 -21.12
N SER A 163 -22.91 22.24 -21.97
CA SER A 163 -22.90 23.28 -23.01
C SER A 163 -23.35 22.78 -24.39
N VAL A 164 -23.82 21.53 -24.48
CA VAL A 164 -24.28 20.89 -25.74
C VAL A 164 -25.74 20.41 -25.60
N ARG A 165 -26.48 20.94 -24.62
CA ARG A 165 -27.94 20.78 -24.56
C ARG A 165 -28.61 22.14 -24.55
#